data_AF-A0A1E4TAP6-F1
#
_entry.id   AF-A0A1E4TAP6-F1
#
_cell.length_a   1.000
_cell.length_b   1.000
_cell.length_c   1.000
_cell.angle_alpha   90.00
_cell.angle_beta   90.00
_cell.angle_gamma   90.00
#
_symmetry.space_group_name_H-M   'P 1'
#
loop_
_entity.id
_entity.type
_entity.pdbx_description
1 polymer ?
#
loop_
_entity_poly.entity_id
_entity_poly.type
_entity_poly.pdbx_seq_one_letter_code
_entity_poly.pdbx_strand_id
1 'polypeptide(L)'
;MTANNILVLLPDLQQAGYVPGSAEKHIRAAVPNVDNVTVRLVSREQHIDDEDWKDVTCLLTLAILPPSSAVAPKMKYIQTFSAGIDHLMDMPYIHELQEKKLDVMIANASGVHGPQIAEWVIMSILSLSHKLPAILRWQDKHFWGQQRLIETTQRLGDQWGRRIGIFGYGAVGRQVARVCSAMGMDVVAYSHRNPPRKTYKEIAVPGSGDSDGTIPSKWFAGRDTFRDFLSCGLDVILISAPLTPDTRGIFNAEAFELMKGALLVNIARGGLVNTSDLITALCTGTLNGAALDVTDPEPLPADHPLWEAPNVIISPHISGHSAAYVERVLRILCYNLNQFNEPHPDFCNRIVL
;
A
#
# COMPACT_ATOMS: atom_id res chain seq x y z
N MET A 1 -5.25 -17.05 -26.75
CA MET A 1 -5.81 -15.71 -26.51
C MET A 1 -4.63 -14.77 -26.37
N THR A 2 -4.30 -14.00 -27.40
CA THR A 2 -3.02 -13.26 -27.42
C THR A 2 -3.24 -11.79 -27.09
N ALA A 3 -2.63 -11.33 -26.00
CA ALA A 3 -2.66 -9.94 -25.54
C ALA A 3 -1.45 -9.19 -26.11
N ASN A 4 -1.47 -8.91 -27.41
CA ASN A 4 -0.28 -8.49 -28.17
C ASN A 4 -0.26 -7.00 -28.55
N ASN A 5 -1.39 -6.30 -28.44
CA ASN A 5 -1.49 -4.86 -28.63
C ASN A 5 -1.64 -4.21 -27.25
N ILE A 6 -0.56 -3.59 -26.77
CA ILE A 6 -0.42 -3.08 -25.42
C ILE A 6 -0.46 -1.56 -25.44
N LEU A 7 -1.42 -0.97 -24.73
CA LEU A 7 -1.46 0.46 -24.44
C LEU A 7 -0.97 0.71 -23.01
N VAL A 8 0.11 1.46 -22.87
CA VAL A 8 0.66 1.89 -21.59
C VAL A 8 0.34 3.36 -21.39
N LEU A 9 -0.54 3.64 -20.45
CA LEU A 9 -0.89 4.99 -20.00
C LEU A 9 -0.07 5.29 -18.74
N LEU A 10 1.15 5.79 -18.96
CA LEU A 10 2.02 6.22 -17.87
C LEU A 10 1.46 7.52 -17.30
N PRO A 11 1.11 7.58 -16.00
CA PRO A 11 0.81 8.87 -15.38
C PRO A 11 2.01 9.79 -15.58
N ASP A 12 1.76 11.08 -15.85
CA ASP A 12 2.78 12.13 -15.93
C ASP A 12 3.40 12.36 -14.54
N LEU A 13 4.19 11.37 -14.11
CA LEU A 13 5.01 11.41 -12.93
C LEU A 13 6.30 12.10 -13.34
N GLN A 14 6.31 13.43 -13.39
CA GLN A 14 7.50 14.25 -13.67
C GLN A 14 8.69 13.99 -12.70
N GLN A 15 8.61 13.00 -11.82
CA GLN A 15 9.55 12.74 -10.72
C GLN A 15 10.03 11.29 -10.60
N ALA A 16 9.43 10.32 -11.30
CA ALA A 16 10.04 9.00 -11.44
C ALA A 16 10.94 9.08 -12.67
N GLY A 17 12.27 8.98 -12.52
CA GLY A 17 13.27 9.12 -13.59
C GLY A 17 13.19 8.07 -14.72
N TYR A 18 11.99 7.76 -15.20
CA TYR A 18 11.63 6.78 -16.18
C TYR A 18 11.27 7.46 -17.50
N VAL A 19 11.94 7.07 -18.57
CA VAL A 19 11.70 7.62 -19.91
C VAL A 19 10.64 6.76 -20.60
N PRO A 20 9.60 7.32 -21.23
CA PRO A 20 8.53 6.54 -21.89
C PRO A 20 9.02 5.40 -22.80
N GLY A 21 10.09 5.63 -23.59
CA GLY A 21 10.67 4.60 -24.46
C GLY A 21 11.32 3.41 -23.73
N SER A 22 11.62 3.55 -22.43
CA SER A 22 12.14 2.43 -21.64
C SER A 22 11.05 1.40 -21.30
N ALA A 23 9.77 1.78 -21.26
CA ALA A 23 8.67 0.82 -21.02
C ALA A 23 8.49 -0.09 -22.22
N GLU A 24 8.45 0.49 -23.42
CA GLU A 24 8.37 -0.26 -24.66
C GLU A 24 9.55 -1.23 -24.78
N LYS A 25 10.78 -0.76 -24.56
CA LYS A 25 11.98 -1.61 -24.63
C LYS A 25 11.92 -2.76 -23.63
N HIS A 26 11.46 -2.51 -22.41
CA HIS A 26 11.33 -3.54 -21.38
C HIS A 26 10.30 -4.60 -21.76
N ILE A 27 9.12 -4.17 -22.20
CA ILE A 27 8.03 -5.07 -22.61
C ILE A 27 8.46 -5.93 -23.80
N ARG A 28 9.00 -5.33 -24.86
CA ARG A 28 9.45 -6.06 -26.06
C ARG A 28 10.58 -7.05 -25.76
N ALA A 29 11.46 -6.73 -24.81
CA ALA A 29 12.51 -7.65 -24.40
C ALA A 29 11.99 -8.85 -23.59
N ALA A 30 10.91 -8.66 -22.81
CA ALA A 30 10.38 -9.68 -21.90
C ALA A 30 9.23 -10.52 -22.50
N VAL A 31 8.58 -10.02 -23.56
CA VAL A 31 7.42 -10.67 -24.19
C VAL A 31 7.64 -10.76 -25.70
N PRO A 32 8.12 -11.91 -26.22
CA PRO A 32 8.58 -12.05 -27.62
C PRO A 32 7.50 -11.88 -28.69
N ASN A 33 6.23 -12.11 -28.35
CA ASN A 33 5.11 -12.15 -29.30
C ASN A 33 4.23 -10.88 -29.27
N VAL A 34 4.78 -9.75 -28.82
CA VAL A 34 4.04 -8.47 -28.79
C VAL A 34 4.10 -7.80 -30.16
N ASP A 35 2.92 -7.58 -30.74
CA ASP A 35 2.76 -6.94 -32.05
C ASP A 35 3.04 -5.43 -31.91
N ASN A 36 2.31 -4.76 -31.03
CA ASN A 36 2.41 -3.31 -30.83
C ASN A 36 2.48 -2.94 -29.34
N VAL A 37 3.37 -2.00 -29.02
CA VAL A 37 3.40 -1.31 -27.72
C VAL A 37 3.30 0.18 -27.96
N THR A 38 2.25 0.79 -27.43
CA THR A 38 2.04 2.24 -27.47
C THR A 38 2.18 2.77 -26.05
N VAL A 39 3.14 3.67 -25.84
CA VAL A 39 3.36 4.31 -24.53
C VAL A 39 2.97 5.79 -24.61
N ARG A 40 2.10 6.24 -23.71
CA ARG A 40 1.66 7.63 -23.61
C ARG A 40 1.87 8.14 -22.20
N LEU A 41 2.45 9.33 -22.07
CA LEU A 41 2.38 10.11 -20.83
C LEU A 41 1.01 10.78 -20.79
N VAL A 42 0.31 10.59 -19.68
CA VAL A 42 -1.05 11.10 -19.54
C VAL A 42 -1.28 11.75 -18.18
N SER A 43 -2.08 12.81 -18.17
CA SER A 43 -2.67 13.30 -16.91
C SER A 43 -3.75 12.30 -16.44
N ARG A 44 -4.09 12.35 -15.14
CA ARG A 44 -5.02 11.38 -14.53
C ARG A 44 -6.41 11.35 -15.18
N GLU A 45 -6.83 12.47 -15.75
CA GLU A 45 -8.16 12.69 -16.35
C GLU A 45 -8.08 12.92 -17.87
N GLN A 46 -6.95 12.55 -18.49
CA GLN A 46 -6.77 12.76 -19.92
C GLN A 46 -7.76 11.90 -20.72
N HIS A 47 -8.43 12.55 -21.68
CA HIS A 47 -9.25 11.85 -22.67
C HIS A 47 -8.36 11.09 -23.67
N ILE A 48 -8.78 9.86 -24.01
CA ILE A 48 -8.16 9.02 -25.04
C ILE A 48 -9.22 8.76 -26.10
N ASP A 49 -8.93 9.11 -27.35
CA ASP A 49 -9.85 9.02 -28.46
C ASP A 49 -10.34 7.57 -28.68
N ASP A 50 -11.60 7.39 -29.03
CA ASP A 50 -12.23 6.07 -29.22
C ASP A 50 -11.48 5.16 -30.21
N GLU A 51 -10.87 5.75 -31.24
CA GLU A 51 -10.07 5.00 -32.24
C GLU A 51 -8.87 4.29 -31.61
N ASP A 52 -8.25 4.90 -30.61
CA ASP A 52 -7.03 4.40 -29.98
C ASP A 52 -7.28 3.16 -29.11
N TRP A 53 -8.54 2.85 -28.81
CA TRP A 53 -8.94 1.71 -28.00
C TRP A 53 -9.26 0.45 -28.82
N LYS A 54 -9.64 0.61 -30.10
CA LYS A 54 -10.26 -0.45 -30.90
C LYS A 54 -9.43 -1.72 -31.01
N ASP A 55 -8.11 -1.55 -31.11
CA ASP A 55 -7.15 -2.64 -31.27
C ASP A 55 -6.45 -3.05 -29.97
N VAL A 56 -6.72 -2.35 -28.86
CA VAL A 56 -6.07 -2.62 -27.57
C VAL A 56 -6.55 -3.95 -27.00
N THR A 57 -5.59 -4.81 -26.68
CA THR A 57 -5.82 -6.10 -26.02
C THR A 57 -5.36 -6.11 -24.57
N CYS A 58 -4.37 -5.26 -24.25
CA CYS A 58 -3.85 -5.09 -22.91
C CYS A 58 -3.67 -3.61 -22.58
N LEU A 59 -4.11 -3.21 -21.39
CA LEU A 59 -3.98 -1.86 -20.86
C LEU A 59 -3.14 -1.89 -19.58
N LEU A 60 -2.11 -1.04 -19.51
CA LEU A 60 -1.45 -0.68 -18.26
C LEU A 60 -1.83 0.76 -17.89
N THR A 61 -2.53 0.95 -16.77
CA THR A 61 -3.15 2.25 -16.41
C THR A 61 -3.14 2.52 -14.91
N LEU A 62 -3.27 3.78 -14.51
CA LEU A 62 -3.54 4.16 -13.12
C LEU A 62 -5.03 4.41 -12.88
N ALA A 63 -5.68 5.22 -13.72
CA ALA A 63 -7.05 5.70 -13.50
C ALA A 63 -7.87 5.87 -14.78
N ILE A 64 -7.32 5.58 -15.96
CA ILE A 64 -8.03 5.73 -17.23
C ILE A 64 -8.46 4.35 -17.72
N LEU A 65 -9.76 4.19 -17.98
CA LEU A 65 -10.36 3.00 -18.56
C LEU A 65 -11.10 3.37 -19.85
N PRO A 66 -11.36 2.41 -20.75
CA PRO A 66 -12.18 2.66 -21.93
C PRO A 66 -13.59 3.15 -21.56
N PRO A 67 -14.25 3.96 -22.39
CA PRO A 67 -15.62 4.39 -22.13
C PRO A 67 -16.64 3.24 -22.06
N SER A 68 -16.43 2.19 -22.87
CA SER A 68 -17.26 0.98 -22.87
C SER A 68 -16.55 -0.21 -23.55
N SER A 69 -17.11 -1.41 -23.37
CA SER A 69 -16.68 -2.62 -24.08
C SER A 69 -16.87 -2.55 -25.60
N ALA A 70 -17.78 -1.71 -26.09
CA ALA A 70 -17.98 -1.49 -27.52
C ALA A 70 -16.83 -0.67 -28.14
N VAL A 71 -16.23 0.25 -27.37
CA VAL A 71 -15.08 1.06 -27.79
C VAL A 71 -13.78 0.26 -27.72
N ALA A 72 -13.63 -0.61 -26.71
CA ALA A 72 -12.48 -1.52 -26.57
C ALA A 72 -12.87 -3.00 -26.70
N PRO A 73 -13.36 -3.46 -27.89
CA PRO A 73 -13.94 -4.79 -28.06
C PRO A 73 -12.93 -5.94 -27.94
N LYS A 74 -11.64 -5.63 -28.08
CA LYS A 74 -10.56 -6.62 -28.01
C LYS A 74 -9.88 -6.69 -26.65
N MET A 75 -10.29 -5.89 -25.67
CA MET A 75 -9.69 -5.87 -24.34
C MET A 75 -9.72 -7.27 -23.70
N LYS A 76 -8.57 -7.71 -23.19
CA LYS A 76 -8.42 -8.99 -22.47
C LYS A 76 -7.76 -8.83 -21.11
N TYR A 77 -6.93 -7.80 -20.95
CA TYR A 77 -6.15 -7.64 -19.73
C TYR A 77 -5.98 -6.17 -19.34
N ILE A 78 -6.31 -5.84 -18.09
CA ILE A 78 -5.98 -4.56 -17.47
C ILE A 78 -5.00 -4.80 -16.31
N GLN A 79 -3.81 -4.22 -16.41
CA GLN A 79 -2.88 -4.09 -15.31
C GLN A 79 -3.02 -2.68 -14.70
N THR A 80 -3.20 -2.59 -13.39
CA THR A 80 -3.15 -1.30 -12.69
C THR A 80 -1.73 -0.99 -12.23
N PHE A 81 -1.37 0.29 -12.21
CA PHE A 81 -0.13 0.74 -11.56
C PHE A 81 -0.19 0.57 -10.04
N SER A 82 -1.36 0.79 -9.43
CA SER A 82 -1.55 0.77 -7.98
C SER A 82 -1.84 -0.62 -7.42
N ALA A 83 -1.49 -0.84 -6.14
CA ALA A 83 -1.91 -2.04 -5.41
C ALA A 83 -3.39 -1.98 -4.99
N GLY A 84 -3.88 -0.83 -4.56
CA GLY A 84 -5.32 -0.61 -4.31
C GLY A 84 -6.06 -0.20 -5.58
N ILE A 85 -7.32 -0.62 -5.70
CA ILE A 85 -8.16 -0.37 -6.87
C ILE A 85 -9.48 0.32 -6.54
N ASP A 86 -9.62 0.84 -5.32
CA ASP A 86 -10.86 1.46 -4.82
C ASP A 86 -11.37 2.56 -5.76
N HIS A 87 -10.45 3.34 -6.34
CA HIS A 87 -10.74 4.43 -7.27
C HIS A 87 -11.21 3.98 -8.66
N LEU A 88 -11.09 2.70 -8.99
CA LEU A 88 -11.60 2.13 -10.24
C LEU A 88 -12.97 1.48 -10.08
N MET A 89 -13.32 1.04 -8.86
CA MET A 89 -14.49 0.19 -8.63
C MET A 89 -15.81 0.83 -9.06
N ASP A 90 -15.93 2.15 -8.93
CA ASP A 90 -17.14 2.90 -9.29
C ASP A 90 -17.15 3.37 -10.76
N MET A 91 -16.14 3.01 -11.57
CA MET A 91 -16.05 3.44 -12.96
C MET A 91 -17.03 2.69 -13.86
N PRO A 92 -17.70 3.37 -14.83
CA PRO A 92 -18.71 2.74 -15.70
C PRO A 92 -18.24 1.47 -16.42
N TYR A 93 -16.97 1.45 -16.86
CA TYR A 93 -16.40 0.29 -17.52
C TYR A 93 -16.32 -0.93 -16.61
N ILE A 94 -15.96 -0.77 -15.33
CA ILE A 94 -15.90 -1.87 -14.37
C ILE A 94 -17.29 -2.44 -14.10
N HIS A 95 -18.30 -1.58 -13.93
CA HIS A 95 -19.69 -2.01 -13.80
C HIS A 95 -20.16 -2.78 -15.04
N GLU A 96 -19.83 -2.29 -16.24
CA GLU A 96 -20.18 -2.97 -17.48
C GLU A 96 -19.55 -4.37 -17.58
N LEU A 97 -18.27 -4.52 -17.19
CA LEU A 97 -17.59 -5.82 -17.16
C LEU A 97 -18.31 -6.81 -16.22
N GLN A 98 -18.74 -6.35 -15.04
CA GLN A 98 -19.48 -7.16 -14.06
C GLN A 98 -20.86 -7.55 -14.58
N GLU A 99 -21.65 -6.57 -15.04
CA GLU A 99 -23.03 -6.77 -15.51
C GLU A 99 -23.09 -7.71 -16.72
N LYS A 100 -22.19 -7.52 -17.69
CA LYS A 100 -22.13 -8.32 -18.92
C LYS A 100 -21.30 -9.61 -18.77
N LYS A 101 -20.66 -9.82 -17.62
CA LYS A 101 -19.75 -10.97 -17.35
C LYS A 101 -18.68 -11.12 -18.42
N LEU A 102 -18.07 -10.00 -18.81
CA LEU A 102 -17.04 -9.98 -19.84
C LEU A 102 -15.75 -10.58 -19.30
N ASP A 103 -15.12 -11.45 -20.10
CA ASP A 103 -13.86 -12.10 -19.75
C ASP A 103 -12.67 -11.17 -20.00
N VAL A 104 -12.52 -10.19 -19.11
CA VAL A 104 -11.38 -9.29 -19.03
C VAL A 104 -10.67 -9.55 -17.71
N MET A 105 -9.43 -10.02 -17.79
CA MET A 105 -8.58 -10.19 -16.62
C MET A 105 -8.18 -8.80 -16.09
N ILE A 106 -8.28 -8.60 -14.79
CA ILE A 106 -7.73 -7.40 -14.12
C ILE A 106 -6.70 -7.86 -13.11
N ALA A 107 -5.54 -7.20 -13.07
CA ALA A 107 -4.52 -7.43 -12.05
C ALA A 107 -4.02 -6.11 -11.46
N ASN A 108 -3.72 -6.14 -10.16
CA ASN A 108 -3.11 -5.01 -9.46
C ASN A 108 -1.58 -5.10 -9.38
N ALA A 109 -0.96 -4.08 -8.78
CA ALA A 109 0.47 -4.06 -8.52
C ALA A 109 0.84 -4.47 -7.07
N SER A 110 0.08 -5.37 -6.44
CA SER A 110 0.48 -5.90 -5.13
C SER A 110 1.91 -6.47 -5.19
N GLY A 111 2.69 -6.23 -4.15
CA GLY A 111 4.09 -6.68 -4.07
C GLY A 111 5.15 -5.69 -4.53
N VAL A 112 4.82 -4.63 -5.29
CA VAL A 112 5.85 -3.70 -5.80
C VAL A 112 6.36 -2.70 -4.75
N HIS A 113 5.54 -2.40 -3.74
CA HIS A 113 5.82 -1.34 -2.76
C HIS A 113 6.57 -1.82 -1.52
N GLY A 114 6.70 -3.13 -1.32
CA GLY A 114 7.18 -3.73 -0.07
C GLY A 114 8.43 -3.05 0.52
N PRO A 115 9.56 -2.99 -0.22
CA PRO A 115 10.78 -2.36 0.30
C PRO A 115 10.62 -0.88 0.65
N GLN A 116 10.03 -0.08 -0.25
CA GLN A 116 9.88 1.36 -0.07
C GLN A 116 9.01 1.69 1.15
N ILE A 117 7.86 1.03 1.28
CA ILE A 117 6.96 1.25 2.41
C ILE A 117 7.60 0.76 3.70
N ALA A 118 8.34 -0.37 3.68
CA ALA A 118 9.02 -0.84 4.87
C ALA A 118 10.08 0.15 5.36
N GLU A 119 10.86 0.75 4.47
CA GLU A 119 11.79 1.84 4.83
C GLU A 119 11.06 3.00 5.48
N TRP A 120 9.94 3.45 4.90
CA TRP A 120 9.13 4.54 5.48
C TRP A 120 8.54 4.18 6.86
N VAL A 121 8.04 2.95 7.02
CA VAL A 121 7.48 2.46 8.31
C VAL A 121 8.57 2.42 9.38
N ILE A 122 9.73 1.86 9.07
CA ILE A 122 10.84 1.76 10.02
C ILE A 122 11.39 3.15 10.37
N MET A 123 11.55 4.02 9.38
CA MET A 123 11.92 5.42 9.59
C MET A 123 10.96 6.11 10.56
N SER A 124 9.64 5.93 10.37
CA SER A 124 8.61 6.53 11.22
C SER A 124 8.62 5.97 12.64
N ILE A 125 8.74 4.65 12.80
CA ILE A 125 8.86 3.99 14.12
C ILE A 125 10.08 4.51 14.88
N LEU A 126 11.25 4.56 14.22
CA LEU A 126 12.48 5.06 14.83
C LEU A 126 12.37 6.55 15.15
N SER A 127 11.82 7.36 14.25
CA SER A 127 11.65 8.80 14.47
C SER A 127 10.79 9.10 15.68
N LEU A 128 9.66 8.39 15.86
CA LEU A 128 8.78 8.56 17.01
C LEU A 128 9.38 7.97 18.30
N SER A 129 10.02 6.81 18.21
CA SER A 129 10.64 6.13 19.36
C SER A 129 11.85 6.88 19.90
N HIS A 130 12.58 7.59 19.04
CA HIS A 130 13.75 8.41 19.39
C HIS A 130 13.45 9.92 19.46
N LYS A 131 12.16 10.31 19.39
CA LYS A 131 11.69 11.71 19.53
C LYS A 131 12.32 12.69 18.53
N LEU A 132 12.64 12.21 17.32
CA LEU A 132 13.23 13.01 16.25
C LEU A 132 12.42 14.29 15.93
N PRO A 133 11.07 14.28 15.87
CA PRO A 133 10.31 15.51 15.62
C PRO A 133 10.53 16.61 16.68
N ALA A 134 10.71 16.22 17.95
CA ALA A 134 11.03 17.19 19.00
C ALA A 134 12.46 17.70 18.89
N ILE A 135 13.41 16.80 18.58
CA ILE A 135 14.82 17.13 18.39
C ILE A 135 15.01 18.13 17.26
N LEU A 136 14.38 17.92 16.10
CA LEU A 136 14.46 18.83 14.96
C LEU A 136 13.90 20.22 15.30
N ARG A 137 12.75 20.30 15.98
CA ARG A 137 12.18 21.59 16.43
C ARG A 137 13.08 22.33 17.42
N TRP A 138 13.87 21.62 18.22
CA TRP A 138 14.84 22.25 19.11
C TRP A 138 16.08 22.69 18.38
N GLN A 139 16.55 21.92 17.40
CA GLN A 139 17.64 22.30 16.51
C GLN A 139 17.33 23.62 15.81
N ASP A 140 16.13 23.78 15.24
CA ASP A 140 15.67 25.02 14.60
C ASP A 140 15.67 26.22 15.55
N LYS A 141 15.47 25.96 16.84
CA LYS A 141 15.47 26.97 17.92
C LYS A 141 16.84 27.14 18.58
N HIS A 142 17.87 26.46 18.08
CA HIS A 142 19.20 26.36 18.70
C HIS A 142 19.15 25.98 20.19
N PHE A 143 18.21 25.11 20.57
CA PHE A 143 18.00 24.69 21.95
C PHE A 143 18.62 23.30 22.21
N TRP A 144 19.54 23.22 23.17
CA TRP A 144 20.12 21.96 23.61
C TRP A 144 19.20 21.24 24.63
N GLY A 145 18.29 20.40 24.13
CA GLY A 145 17.22 19.79 24.92
C GLY A 145 17.56 18.51 25.70
N GLN A 146 18.84 18.21 25.96
CA GLN A 146 19.26 16.94 26.56
C GLN A 146 18.54 16.60 27.87
N GLN A 147 18.50 17.53 28.82
CA GLN A 147 17.87 17.31 30.12
C GLN A 147 16.36 17.08 29.98
N ARG A 148 15.71 17.84 29.08
CA ARG A 148 14.28 17.73 28.80
C ARG A 148 13.93 16.40 28.14
N LEU A 149 14.82 15.85 27.31
CA LEU A 149 14.68 14.47 26.86
C LEU A 149 14.78 13.55 28.07
N ILE A 150 15.90 13.51 28.79
CA ILE A 150 16.09 12.59 29.91
C ILE A 150 14.88 12.55 30.86
N GLU A 151 14.33 13.71 31.22
CA GLU A 151 13.15 13.84 32.09
C GLU A 151 11.83 13.33 31.49
N THR A 152 11.64 13.44 30.18
CA THR A 152 10.41 13.00 29.48
C THR A 152 10.52 11.58 28.89
N THR A 153 11.66 10.91 29.09
CA THR A 153 12.08 9.76 28.26
C THR A 153 12.12 8.41 28.95
N GLN A 154 11.24 8.18 29.92
CA GLN A 154 10.84 6.80 30.29
C GLN A 154 10.34 5.96 29.08
N ARG A 155 10.28 6.55 27.87
CA ARG A 155 9.79 5.96 26.62
C ARG A 155 10.79 6.03 25.44
N LEU A 156 12.02 6.54 25.63
CA LEU A 156 13.09 6.31 24.64
C LEU A 156 13.49 4.84 24.73
N GLY A 157 13.55 4.16 23.60
CA GLY A 157 14.08 2.81 23.59
C GLY A 157 14.31 2.32 22.18
N ASP A 158 15.24 1.39 22.08
CA ASP A 158 15.37 0.56 20.89
C ASP A 158 14.13 -0.32 20.70
N GLN A 159 14.09 -1.02 19.57
CA GLN A 159 12.98 -1.90 19.21
C GLN A 159 13.23 -3.36 19.62
N TRP A 160 14.35 -3.67 20.27
CA TRP A 160 14.66 -5.05 20.64
C TRP A 160 13.66 -5.53 21.69
N GLY A 161 13.08 -6.71 21.46
CA GLY A 161 12.08 -7.30 22.35
C GLY A 161 10.71 -6.62 22.32
N ARG A 162 10.54 -5.51 21.57
CA ARG A 162 9.24 -4.87 21.38
C ARG A 162 8.34 -5.68 20.46
N ARG A 163 7.03 -5.48 20.57
CA ARG A 163 6.02 -6.20 19.78
C ARG A 163 5.35 -5.28 18.76
N ILE A 164 5.34 -5.71 17.50
CA ILE A 164 4.56 -5.09 16.44
C ILE A 164 3.36 -5.96 16.06
N GLY A 165 2.17 -5.36 16.08
CA GLY A 165 0.97 -5.92 15.47
C GLY A 165 0.83 -5.45 14.04
N ILE A 166 0.60 -6.36 13.10
CA ILE A 166 0.42 -6.03 11.68
C ILE A 166 -1.01 -6.38 11.26
N PHE A 167 -1.86 -5.35 11.15
CA PHE A 167 -3.22 -5.45 10.64
C PHE A 167 -3.19 -5.40 9.11
N GLY A 168 -3.25 -6.58 8.48
CA GLY A 168 -3.10 -6.74 7.03
C GLY A 168 -1.80 -7.43 6.63
N TYR A 169 -1.73 -8.75 6.81
CA TYR A 169 -0.50 -9.52 6.51
C TYR A 169 -0.31 -9.91 5.02
N GLY A 170 -0.44 -8.92 4.13
CA GLY A 170 -0.17 -9.02 2.69
C GLY A 170 1.31 -8.74 2.34
N ALA A 171 1.58 -8.38 1.08
CA ALA A 171 2.96 -8.16 0.60
C ALA A 171 3.74 -7.12 1.43
N VAL A 172 3.10 -5.98 1.73
CA VAL A 172 3.69 -4.90 2.54
C VAL A 172 3.90 -5.34 3.98
N GLY A 173 2.85 -5.85 4.64
CA GLY A 173 2.93 -6.32 6.02
C GLY A 173 4.03 -7.37 6.23
N ARG A 174 4.22 -8.28 5.27
CA ARG A 174 5.29 -9.28 5.28
C ARG A 174 6.68 -8.68 5.17
N GLN A 175 6.87 -7.69 4.30
CA GLN A 175 8.17 -7.03 4.18
C GLN A 175 8.48 -6.19 5.42
N VAL A 176 7.49 -5.53 6.02
CA VAL A 176 7.69 -4.86 7.32
C VAL A 176 8.03 -5.88 8.40
N ALA A 177 7.31 -7.00 8.49
CA ALA A 177 7.58 -8.06 9.45
C ALA A 177 9.03 -8.56 9.35
N ARG A 178 9.54 -8.76 8.13
CA ARG A 178 10.94 -9.14 7.89
C ARG A 178 11.92 -8.15 8.50
N VAL A 179 11.72 -6.86 8.27
CA VAL A 179 12.64 -5.82 8.78
C VAL A 179 12.51 -5.66 10.30
N CYS A 180 11.29 -5.64 10.84
CA CYS A 180 11.05 -5.58 12.28
C CYS A 180 11.65 -6.78 13.02
N SER A 181 11.48 -7.99 12.48
CA SER A 181 12.07 -9.21 13.05
C SER A 181 13.60 -9.16 13.04
N ALA A 182 14.20 -8.64 11.95
CA ALA A 182 15.65 -8.41 11.89
C ALA A 182 16.16 -7.39 12.92
N MET A 183 15.30 -6.46 13.37
CA MET A 183 15.59 -5.52 14.46
C MET A 183 15.31 -6.10 15.86
N GLY A 184 14.90 -7.38 15.95
CA GLY A 184 14.63 -8.06 17.22
C GLY A 184 13.22 -7.84 17.77
N MET A 185 12.28 -7.33 16.96
CA MET A 185 10.88 -7.22 17.37
C MET A 185 10.15 -8.57 17.26
N ASP A 186 9.23 -8.80 18.18
CA ASP A 186 8.22 -9.85 18.06
C ASP A 186 7.09 -9.39 17.13
N VAL A 187 6.66 -10.27 16.22
CA VAL A 187 5.65 -9.94 15.20
C VAL A 187 4.37 -10.72 15.45
N VAL A 188 3.26 -10.00 15.54
CA VAL A 188 1.91 -10.57 15.59
C VAL A 188 1.15 -10.17 14.33
N ALA A 189 0.59 -11.14 13.62
CA ALA A 189 -0.11 -10.90 12.36
C ALA A 189 -1.62 -11.01 12.52
N TYR A 190 -2.36 -10.08 11.92
CA TYR A 190 -3.81 -10.15 11.74
C TYR A 190 -4.17 -10.20 10.25
N SER A 191 -5.08 -11.11 9.89
CA SER A 191 -5.63 -11.23 8.55
C SER A 191 -7.15 -11.25 8.59
N HIS A 192 -7.81 -10.65 7.60
CA HIS A 192 -9.27 -10.78 7.47
C HIS A 192 -9.68 -12.22 7.15
N ARG A 193 -8.87 -12.96 6.37
CA ARG A 193 -9.17 -14.34 5.96
C ARG A 193 -8.93 -15.31 7.12
N ASN A 194 -9.91 -16.17 7.39
CA ASN A 194 -9.81 -17.28 8.34
C ASN A 194 -9.97 -18.63 7.59
N PRO A 195 -8.98 -19.53 7.60
CA PRO A 195 -7.65 -19.40 8.21
C PRO A 195 -6.77 -18.38 7.47
N PRO A 196 -5.76 -17.80 8.14
CA PRO A 196 -4.87 -16.85 7.51
C PRO A 196 -4.09 -17.50 6.38
N ARG A 197 -3.92 -16.77 5.27
CA ARG A 197 -3.05 -17.21 4.16
C ARG A 197 -1.60 -17.13 4.63
N LYS A 198 -0.99 -18.26 5.01
CA LYS A 198 0.42 -18.28 5.46
C LYS A 198 1.41 -18.09 4.32
N THR A 199 1.18 -18.76 3.18
CA THR A 199 2.04 -18.65 2.00
C THR A 199 1.62 -17.52 1.07
N TYR A 200 2.57 -16.70 0.60
CA TYR A 200 2.29 -15.54 -0.23
C TYR A 200 3.21 -15.49 -1.45
N LYS A 201 2.62 -15.72 -2.64
CA LYS A 201 3.34 -15.79 -3.93
C LYS A 201 3.54 -14.41 -4.59
N GLU A 202 2.77 -13.41 -4.18
CA GLU A 202 2.68 -12.10 -4.83
C GLU A 202 3.78 -11.14 -4.34
N ILE A 203 5.03 -11.61 -4.30
CA ILE A 203 6.19 -10.80 -3.90
C ILE A 203 6.99 -10.46 -5.16
N ALA A 204 6.87 -9.21 -5.61
CA ALA A 204 7.51 -8.75 -6.84
C ALA A 204 9.04 -8.53 -6.71
N VAL A 205 9.55 -8.42 -5.47
CA VAL A 205 10.96 -8.18 -5.18
C VAL A 205 11.58 -9.44 -4.56
N PRO A 206 12.45 -10.16 -5.29
CA PRO A 206 13.10 -11.38 -4.79
C PRO A 206 13.80 -11.19 -3.44
N GLY A 207 13.64 -12.15 -2.53
CA GLY A 207 14.26 -12.12 -1.20
C GLY A 207 13.62 -11.13 -0.21
N SER A 208 12.57 -10.42 -0.62
CA SER A 208 11.78 -9.58 0.27
C SER A 208 10.58 -10.35 0.84
N GLY A 209 9.96 -9.80 1.89
CA GLY A 209 8.80 -10.36 2.56
C GLY A 209 9.10 -11.57 3.44
N ASP A 210 8.02 -12.29 3.69
CA ASP A 210 7.94 -13.53 4.46
C ASP A 210 7.05 -14.46 3.64
N SER A 211 7.57 -15.06 2.56
CA SER A 211 6.77 -15.85 1.63
C SER A 211 6.09 -17.03 2.31
N ASP A 212 6.72 -17.58 3.36
CA ASP A 212 6.32 -18.84 3.98
C ASP A 212 5.49 -18.59 5.25
N GLY A 213 5.42 -17.34 5.73
CA GLY A 213 4.62 -16.96 6.88
C GLY A 213 5.24 -17.44 8.20
N THR A 214 6.56 -17.54 8.27
CA THR A 214 7.26 -18.11 9.43
C THR A 214 7.63 -17.05 10.47
N ILE A 215 7.53 -15.76 10.13
CA ILE A 215 7.96 -14.67 11.01
C ILE A 215 6.98 -14.41 12.17
N PRO A 216 5.65 -14.35 11.96
CA PRO A 216 4.75 -14.02 13.06
C PRO A 216 4.73 -15.12 14.12
N SER A 217 4.98 -14.74 15.38
CA SER A 217 4.89 -15.63 16.53
C SER A 217 3.43 -16.00 16.86
N LYS A 218 2.49 -15.12 16.51
CA LYS A 218 1.06 -15.31 16.69
C LYS A 218 0.27 -14.82 15.49
N TRP A 219 -0.79 -15.54 15.16
CA TRP A 219 -1.70 -15.25 14.07
C TRP A 219 -3.11 -15.07 14.59
N PHE A 220 -3.77 -14.02 14.11
CA PHE A 220 -5.17 -13.74 14.32
C PHE A 220 -5.89 -13.65 12.98
N ALA A 221 -7.14 -14.09 12.96
CA ALA A 221 -7.91 -14.13 11.74
C ALA A 221 -9.41 -13.99 12.00
N GLY A 222 -10.07 -13.22 11.14
CA GLY A 222 -11.51 -12.98 11.25
C GLY A 222 -11.89 -11.97 12.33
N ARG A 223 -13.06 -11.36 12.16
CA ARG A 223 -13.55 -10.22 12.94
C ARG A 223 -13.55 -10.45 14.45
N ASP A 224 -13.96 -11.63 14.88
CA ASP A 224 -14.12 -11.95 16.31
C ASP A 224 -12.81 -11.92 17.10
N THR A 225 -11.67 -11.99 16.40
CA THR A 225 -10.34 -12.02 17.02
C THR A 225 -9.63 -10.66 17.05
N PHE A 226 -10.27 -9.61 16.54
CA PHE A 226 -9.65 -8.27 16.44
C PHE A 226 -9.27 -7.70 17.81
N ARG A 227 -10.14 -7.82 18.80
CA ARG A 227 -9.87 -7.34 20.16
C ARG A 227 -8.72 -8.09 20.82
N ASP A 228 -8.67 -9.42 20.65
CA ASP A 228 -7.60 -10.26 21.18
C ASP A 228 -6.26 -9.93 20.52
N PHE A 229 -6.28 -9.59 19.23
CA PHE A 229 -5.11 -9.10 18.51
C PHE A 229 -4.59 -7.79 19.10
N LEU A 230 -5.46 -6.78 19.30
CA LEU A 230 -5.07 -5.51 19.90
C LEU A 230 -4.56 -5.66 21.35
N SER A 231 -5.12 -6.62 22.09
CA SER A 231 -4.77 -6.89 23.49
C SER A 231 -3.46 -7.67 23.67
N CYS A 232 -2.67 -7.85 22.62
CA CYS A 232 -1.40 -8.59 22.68
C CYS A 232 -0.24 -7.81 23.31
N GLY A 233 -0.48 -6.65 23.94
CA GLY A 233 0.59 -5.79 24.45
C GLY A 233 1.47 -5.29 23.32
N LEU A 234 0.84 -4.63 22.33
CA LEU A 234 1.53 -4.10 21.16
C LEU A 234 2.27 -2.80 21.53
N ASP A 235 3.53 -2.67 21.14
CA ASP A 235 4.26 -1.40 21.20
C ASP A 235 4.05 -0.57 19.92
N VAL A 236 3.78 -1.25 18.81
CA VAL A 236 3.48 -0.66 17.50
C VAL A 236 2.32 -1.41 16.86
N ILE A 237 1.37 -0.69 16.27
CA ILE A 237 0.42 -1.25 15.29
C ILE A 237 0.74 -0.69 13.91
N LEU A 238 0.88 -1.57 12.93
CA LEU A 238 0.90 -1.22 11.52
C LEU A 238 -0.45 -1.56 10.89
N ILE A 239 -1.07 -0.57 10.26
CA ILE A 239 -2.27 -0.70 9.44
C ILE A 239 -1.85 -0.77 7.97
N SER A 240 -2.07 -1.94 7.37
CA SER A 240 -1.71 -2.28 5.98
C SER A 240 -2.80 -3.11 5.28
N ALA A 241 -4.02 -3.07 5.80
CA ALA A 241 -5.20 -3.77 5.28
C ALA A 241 -6.04 -2.85 4.38
N PRO A 242 -6.84 -3.41 3.44
CA PRO A 242 -7.74 -2.61 2.61
C PRO A 242 -8.85 -1.94 3.44
N LEU A 243 -9.35 -0.82 2.93
CA LEU A 243 -10.57 -0.18 3.43
C LEU A 243 -11.79 -0.87 2.81
N THR A 244 -12.66 -1.38 3.67
CA THR A 244 -13.94 -1.99 3.29
C THR A 244 -15.03 -1.43 4.21
N PRO A 245 -16.32 -1.68 3.93
CA PRO A 245 -17.38 -1.36 4.88
C PRO A 245 -17.13 -1.94 6.29
N ASP A 246 -16.53 -3.13 6.36
CA ASP A 246 -16.23 -3.83 7.62
C ASP A 246 -15.01 -3.28 8.36
N THR A 247 -14.07 -2.60 7.69
CA THR A 247 -12.85 -2.05 8.30
C THR A 247 -12.87 -0.54 8.45
N ARG A 248 -13.92 0.14 7.96
CA ARG A 248 -14.07 1.58 8.10
C ARG A 248 -14.21 1.97 9.57
N GLY A 249 -13.34 2.89 10.01
CA GLY A 249 -13.32 3.41 11.38
C GLY A 249 -13.07 2.34 12.45
N ILE A 250 -12.51 1.18 12.08
CA ILE A 250 -12.29 0.06 13.01
C ILE A 250 -11.26 0.41 14.10
N PHE A 251 -10.32 1.31 13.79
CA PHE A 251 -9.42 1.92 14.76
C PHE A 251 -10.07 3.19 15.32
N ASN A 252 -10.82 3.01 16.40
CA ASN A 252 -11.57 4.04 17.12
C ASN A 252 -11.12 4.13 18.59
N ALA A 253 -11.80 4.95 19.40
CA ALA A 253 -11.47 5.14 20.82
C ALA A 253 -11.34 3.82 21.62
N GLU A 254 -12.22 2.85 21.39
CA GLU A 254 -12.16 1.55 22.07
C GLU A 254 -10.93 0.75 21.64
N ALA A 255 -10.62 0.74 20.34
CA ALA A 255 -9.41 0.11 19.83
C ALA A 255 -8.15 0.74 20.45
N PHE A 256 -8.09 2.07 20.54
CA PHE A 256 -6.95 2.79 21.10
C PHE A 256 -6.69 2.51 22.58
N GLU A 257 -7.75 2.32 23.37
CA GLU A 257 -7.60 1.93 24.78
C GLU A 257 -7.03 0.50 24.93
N LEU A 258 -7.38 -0.43 24.03
CA LEU A 258 -6.79 -1.79 24.04
C LEU A 258 -5.29 -1.80 23.70
N MET A 259 -4.83 -0.83 22.92
CA MET A 259 -3.43 -0.66 22.53
C MET A 259 -2.76 0.52 23.22
N LYS A 260 -3.20 0.87 24.44
CA LYS A 260 -2.68 2.01 25.19
C LYS A 260 -1.15 1.96 25.29
N GLY A 261 -0.52 3.08 24.96
CA GLY A 261 0.94 3.22 24.91
C GLY A 261 1.59 2.74 23.61
N ALA A 262 0.83 2.23 22.64
CA ALA A 262 1.40 1.87 21.35
C ALA A 262 1.62 3.12 20.45
N LEU A 263 2.46 2.93 19.42
CA LEU A 263 2.52 3.79 18.25
C LEU A 263 1.56 3.26 17.18
N LEU A 264 0.81 4.15 16.53
CA LEU A 264 -0.02 3.80 15.38
C LEU A 264 0.68 4.21 14.07
N VAL A 265 0.83 3.27 13.14
CA VAL A 265 1.38 3.54 11.80
C VAL A 265 0.34 3.17 10.76
N ASN A 266 -0.13 4.13 9.97
CA ASN A 266 -1.10 3.90 8.89
C ASN A 266 -0.52 4.24 7.53
N ILE A 267 -0.38 3.22 6.69
CA ILE A 267 0.06 3.32 5.28
C ILE A 267 -0.98 2.78 4.30
N ALA A 268 -2.19 2.51 4.80
CA ALA A 268 -3.25 1.87 4.03
C ALA A 268 -4.23 2.91 3.46
N ARG A 269 -5.25 3.28 4.25
CA ARG A 269 -6.24 4.31 3.93
C ARG A 269 -6.60 5.08 5.19
N GLY A 270 -6.88 6.38 5.07
CA GLY A 270 -7.30 7.20 6.20
C GLY A 270 -8.54 6.66 6.90
N GLY A 271 -9.56 6.27 6.12
CA GLY A 271 -10.86 5.82 6.63
C GLY A 271 -10.86 4.54 7.47
N LEU A 272 -9.72 3.85 7.65
CA LEU A 272 -9.56 2.76 8.63
C LEU A 272 -9.52 3.28 10.07
N VAL A 273 -9.15 4.56 10.23
CA VAL A 273 -8.91 5.22 11.51
C VAL A 273 -9.98 6.29 11.71
N ASN A 274 -10.61 6.32 12.89
CA ASN A 274 -11.42 7.46 13.29
C ASN A 274 -10.49 8.62 13.67
N THR A 275 -10.40 9.63 12.81
CA THR A 275 -9.47 10.77 12.98
C THR A 275 -9.72 11.55 14.27
N SER A 276 -10.97 11.77 14.66
CA SER A 276 -11.32 12.52 15.88
C SER A 276 -10.91 11.78 17.15
N ASP A 277 -11.13 10.47 17.18
CA ASP A 277 -10.71 9.61 18.29
C ASP A 277 -9.17 9.53 18.35
N LEU A 278 -8.50 9.50 17.19
CA LEU A 278 -7.04 9.50 17.14
C LEU A 278 -6.45 10.78 17.73
N ILE A 279 -6.98 11.95 17.34
CA ILE A 279 -6.55 13.24 17.89
C ILE A 279 -6.73 13.25 19.41
N THR A 280 -7.88 12.78 19.89
CA THR A 280 -8.15 12.66 21.32
C THR A 280 -7.12 11.77 22.01
N ALA A 281 -6.88 10.56 21.47
CA ALA A 281 -5.94 9.60 22.04
C ALA A 281 -4.48 10.10 22.06
N LEU A 282 -4.08 10.92 21.09
CA LEU A 282 -2.78 11.58 21.07
C LEU A 282 -2.69 12.69 22.13
N CYS A 283 -3.72 13.53 22.23
CA CYS A 283 -3.78 14.62 23.20
C CYS A 283 -3.84 14.14 24.65
N THR A 284 -4.57 13.06 24.93
CA THR A 284 -4.67 12.47 26.28
C THR A 284 -3.47 11.57 26.62
N GLY A 285 -2.64 11.23 25.63
CA GLY A 285 -1.53 10.30 25.78
C GLY A 285 -1.96 8.84 25.91
N THR A 286 -3.19 8.48 25.51
CA THR A 286 -3.60 7.08 25.32
C THR A 286 -2.69 6.40 24.31
N LEU A 287 -2.37 7.07 23.20
CA LEU A 287 -1.34 6.62 22.25
C LEU A 287 -0.03 7.39 22.44
N ASN A 288 1.09 6.70 22.21
CA ASN A 288 2.41 7.31 22.33
C ASN A 288 2.81 8.16 21.12
N GLY A 289 2.08 8.03 20.02
CA GLY A 289 2.29 8.77 18.78
C GLY A 289 1.62 8.07 17.60
N ALA A 290 1.58 8.77 16.46
CA ALA A 290 1.10 8.20 15.21
C ALA A 290 1.95 8.65 14.01
N ALA A 291 2.10 7.78 13.03
CA ALA A 291 2.66 8.09 11.73
C ALA A 291 1.62 7.76 10.65
N LEU A 292 1.23 8.78 9.88
CA LEU A 292 0.11 8.73 8.95
C LEU A 292 0.64 9.13 7.57
N ASP A 293 0.76 8.17 6.66
CA ASP A 293 0.99 8.49 5.24
C ASP A 293 -0.32 8.75 4.51
N VAL A 294 -1.45 8.41 5.12
CA VAL A 294 -2.80 8.56 4.58
C VAL A 294 -3.71 9.15 5.63
N THR A 295 -4.66 9.98 5.21
CA THR A 295 -5.58 10.70 6.09
C THR A 295 -7.02 10.62 5.59
N ASP A 296 -7.98 10.93 6.45
CA ASP A 296 -9.39 11.10 6.07
C ASP A 296 -9.87 12.45 6.64
N PRO A 297 -10.14 13.45 5.79
CA PRO A 297 -10.10 13.43 4.32
C PRO A 297 -8.67 13.47 3.73
N GLU A 298 -8.58 13.27 2.41
CA GLU A 298 -7.33 13.39 1.63
C GLU A 298 -7.58 14.17 0.31
N PRO A 299 -6.79 15.21 -0.01
CA PRO A 299 -5.69 15.79 0.77
C PRO A 299 -6.15 16.36 2.11
N LEU A 300 -5.27 16.35 3.12
CA LEU A 300 -5.59 16.88 4.45
C LEU A 300 -5.71 18.43 4.39
N PRO A 301 -6.85 19.03 4.77
CA PRO A 301 -7.02 20.48 4.78
C PRO A 301 -5.97 21.18 5.63
N ALA A 302 -5.52 22.37 5.21
CA ALA A 302 -4.45 23.10 5.88
C ALA A 302 -4.80 23.53 7.32
N ASP A 303 -6.08 23.70 7.62
CA ASP A 303 -6.63 24.07 8.93
C ASP A 303 -7.05 22.86 9.78
N HIS A 304 -6.79 21.63 9.30
CA HIS A 304 -7.22 20.42 10.00
C HIS A 304 -6.46 20.24 11.33
N PRO A 305 -7.14 19.98 12.47
CA PRO A 305 -6.52 19.93 13.80
C PRO A 305 -5.46 18.84 13.96
N LEU A 306 -5.48 17.81 13.11
CA LEU A 306 -4.46 16.75 13.09
C LEU A 306 -3.04 17.29 12.87
N TRP A 307 -2.87 18.42 12.17
CA TRP A 307 -1.55 19.06 11.99
C TRP A 307 -0.91 19.50 13.31
N GLU A 308 -1.73 19.87 14.29
CA GLU A 308 -1.31 20.36 15.60
C GLU A 308 -1.30 19.27 16.68
N ALA A 309 -1.73 18.04 16.34
CA ALA A 309 -1.77 16.94 17.30
C ALA A 309 -0.35 16.58 17.79
N PRO A 310 -0.18 16.24 19.08
CA PRO A 310 1.12 15.91 19.61
C PRO A 310 1.62 14.56 19.09
N ASN A 311 2.94 14.42 18.92
CA ASN A 311 3.61 13.18 18.55
C ASN A 311 3.07 12.51 17.27
N VAL A 312 2.62 13.31 16.30
CA VAL A 312 2.19 12.85 14.98
C VAL A 312 3.25 13.15 13.92
N ILE A 313 3.43 12.22 12.97
CA ILE A 313 4.12 12.44 11.70
C ILE A 313 3.07 12.26 10.60
N ILE A 314 2.97 13.22 9.70
CA ILE A 314 2.04 13.19 8.56
C ILE A 314 2.88 13.31 7.29
N SER A 315 2.72 12.39 6.35
CA SER A 315 3.28 12.50 5.00
C SER A 315 2.18 12.47 3.95
N PRO A 316 2.38 13.13 2.80
CA PRO A 316 1.34 13.31 1.79
C PRO A 316 1.25 12.10 0.86
N HIS A 317 0.89 10.92 1.37
CA HIS A 317 0.66 9.69 0.61
C HIS A 317 1.83 9.31 -0.31
N ILE A 318 3.03 9.28 0.27
CA ILE A 318 4.30 9.13 -0.46
C ILE A 318 5.07 7.87 -0.08
N SER A 319 4.65 7.11 0.94
CA SER A 319 5.38 5.92 1.42
C SER A 319 5.57 4.86 0.35
N GLY A 320 4.69 4.80 -0.66
CA GLY A 320 4.78 3.88 -1.79
C GLY A 320 5.59 4.38 -2.98
N HIS A 321 5.99 5.66 -2.99
CA HIS A 321 6.63 6.30 -4.14
C HIS A 321 8.11 5.93 -4.24
N SER A 322 8.53 5.41 -5.39
CA SER A 322 9.89 4.91 -5.59
C SER A 322 10.31 5.05 -7.05
N ALA A 323 11.59 5.36 -7.31
CA ALA A 323 12.15 5.35 -8.65
C ALA A 323 12.09 3.95 -9.31
N ALA A 324 12.07 2.88 -8.49
CA ALA A 324 11.94 1.50 -8.96
C ALA A 324 10.48 1.06 -9.25
N TYR A 325 9.50 1.92 -8.98
CA TYR A 325 8.07 1.55 -9.02
C TYR A 325 7.63 1.06 -10.40
N VAL A 326 7.88 1.86 -11.45
CA VAL A 326 7.45 1.53 -12.82
C VAL A 326 8.08 0.22 -13.28
N GLU A 327 9.37 0.02 -13.03
CA GLU A 327 10.05 -1.23 -13.38
C GLU A 327 9.40 -2.44 -12.69
N ARG A 328 9.08 -2.34 -11.40
CA ARG A 328 8.44 -3.44 -10.65
C ARG A 328 7.04 -3.75 -11.17
N VAL A 329 6.27 -2.74 -11.57
CA VAL A 329 4.95 -2.95 -12.21
C VAL A 329 5.10 -3.61 -13.58
N LEU A 330 6.08 -3.17 -14.39
CA LEU A 330 6.34 -3.78 -15.69
C LEU A 330 6.74 -5.25 -15.58
N ARG A 331 7.47 -5.65 -14.53
CA ARG A 331 7.76 -7.07 -14.27
C ARG A 331 6.50 -7.89 -14.03
N ILE A 332 5.52 -7.37 -13.30
CA ILE A 332 4.20 -8.02 -13.10
C ILE A 332 3.45 -8.12 -14.44
N LEU A 333 3.39 -7.01 -15.19
CA LEU A 333 2.76 -6.97 -16.50
C LEU A 333 3.36 -8.05 -17.42
N CYS A 334 4.68 -8.07 -17.56
CA CYS A 334 5.36 -9.01 -18.45
C CYS A 334 5.20 -10.46 -17.99
N TYR A 335 5.24 -10.71 -16.68
CA TYR A 335 4.96 -12.04 -16.13
C TYR A 335 3.55 -12.51 -16.54
N ASN A 336 2.53 -11.70 -16.30
CA ASN A 336 1.14 -12.04 -16.62
C ASN A 336 0.90 -12.16 -18.12
N LEU A 337 1.51 -11.31 -18.95
CA LEU A 337 1.44 -11.42 -20.41
C LEU A 337 1.99 -12.76 -20.91
N ASN A 338 3.09 -13.24 -20.33
CA ASN A 338 3.63 -14.55 -20.69
C ASN A 338 2.68 -15.70 -20.30
N GLN A 339 1.89 -15.56 -19.23
CA GLN A 339 0.91 -16.58 -18.82
C GLN A 339 -0.24 -16.77 -19.83
N PHE A 340 -0.58 -15.77 -20.66
CA PHE A 340 -1.64 -15.90 -21.68
C PHE A 340 -1.32 -16.93 -22.77
N ASN A 341 -0.05 -17.32 -22.91
CA ASN A 341 0.40 -18.32 -23.87
C ASN A 341 0.51 -19.72 -23.25
N GLU A 342 0.37 -19.83 -21.93
CA GLU A 342 0.51 -21.10 -21.23
C GLU A 342 -0.80 -21.90 -21.25
N PRO A 343 -0.76 -23.24 -21.35
CA PRO A 343 -1.95 -24.08 -21.30
C PRO A 343 -2.65 -24.03 -19.93
N HIS A 344 -1.91 -23.68 -18.88
CA HIS A 344 -2.41 -23.55 -17.50
C HIS A 344 -1.91 -22.22 -16.89
N PRO A 345 -2.55 -21.08 -17.22
CA PRO A 345 -2.08 -19.76 -16.79
C PRO A 345 -2.08 -19.62 -15.26
N ASP A 346 -0.94 -19.26 -14.67
CA ASP A 346 -0.82 -18.89 -13.23
C ASP A 346 -0.59 -17.38 -13.10
N PHE A 347 -1.67 -16.63 -13.32
CA PHE A 347 -1.67 -15.17 -13.22
C PHE A 347 -1.41 -14.70 -11.78
N CYS A 348 -0.50 -13.73 -11.62
CA CYS A 348 -0.33 -13.06 -10.34
C CYS A 348 -1.27 -11.86 -10.21
N ASN A 349 -1.65 -11.53 -8.97
CA ASN A 349 -2.41 -10.34 -8.61
C ASN A 349 -3.79 -10.20 -9.28
N ARG A 350 -4.39 -11.31 -9.74
CA ARG A 350 -5.71 -11.30 -10.37
C ARG A 350 -6.77 -10.82 -9.38
N ILE A 351 -7.57 -9.86 -9.82
CA ILE A 351 -8.73 -9.33 -9.12
C ILE A 351 -9.96 -10.09 -9.59
N VAL A 352 -10.80 -10.48 -8.64
CA VAL A 352 -12.13 -11.02 -8.92
C VAL A 352 -13.11 -9.87 -8.72
N LEU A 353 -13.72 -9.43 -9.81
CA LEU A 353 -14.76 -8.39 -9.82
C LEU A 353 -16.06 -8.88 -9.20
#